data_AF-A0A534AC20-F1
#
_entry.id   AF-A0A534AC20-F1
#
_cell.length_a   1.000
_cell.length_b   1.000
_cell.length_c   1.000
_cell.angle_alpha   90.00
_cell.angle_beta   90.00
_cell.angle_gamma   90.00
#
_symmetry.space_group_name_H-M   'P 1'
#
loop_
_entity.id
_entity.type
_entity.pdbx_description
1 polymer ?
#
loop_
_entity_poly.entity_id
_entity_poly.type
_entity_poly.pdbx_seq_one_letter_code
_entity_poly.pdbx_strand_id
1 'polypeptide(L)'
;MAPTSPPFANDTVHRTAGDLSNDYRARRALEEEERAQRRRIDLEEQRSDLNPPKVRIRAWEKVHGLRLPTDSTHPILEVIAGDTRLTLADVREEQQARAAESTVRR
;
A
#
# COMPACT_ATOMS: atom_id res chain seq x y z
N MET A 1 -24.24 -60.79 26.26
CA MET A 1 -24.77 -59.52 25.73
C MET A 1 -23.62 -58.52 25.77
N ALA A 2 -23.09 -58.13 24.61
CA ALA A 2 -21.98 -57.17 24.49
C ALA A 2 -22.52 -55.85 23.90
N PRO A 3 -22.15 -54.68 24.44
CA PRO A 3 -22.51 -53.41 23.82
C PRO A 3 -21.50 -53.08 22.72
N THR A 4 -21.95 -53.12 21.46
CA THR A 4 -21.20 -52.60 20.32
C THR A 4 -21.27 -51.07 20.36
N SER A 5 -20.22 -50.41 20.85
CA SER A 5 -20.05 -48.97 20.63
C SER A 5 -19.82 -48.71 19.13
N PRO A 6 -20.57 -47.81 18.49
CA PRO A 6 -20.30 -47.46 17.10
C PRO A 6 -19.00 -46.66 17.04
N PRO A 7 -18.03 -47.06 16.21
CA PRO A 7 -16.82 -46.30 16.06
C PRO A 7 -17.03 -45.23 14.97
N PHE A 8 -16.42 -44.06 15.19
CA PHE A 8 -16.17 -43.05 14.15
C PHE A 8 -17.32 -42.12 13.74
N ALA A 9 -17.89 -41.37 14.69
CA ALA A 9 -18.53 -40.09 14.37
C ALA A 9 -17.54 -38.89 14.38
N ASN A 10 -16.31 -39.10 14.85
CA ASN A 10 -15.38 -38.00 15.16
C ASN A 10 -14.43 -37.61 14.02
N ASP A 11 -14.30 -38.43 12.97
CA ASP A 11 -13.31 -38.21 11.90
C ASP A 11 -13.78 -37.16 10.87
N THR A 12 -15.09 -37.15 10.59
CA THR A 12 -15.70 -36.26 9.59
C THR A 12 -15.63 -34.79 10.01
N VAL A 13 -15.80 -34.50 11.30
CA VAL A 13 -15.79 -33.11 11.83
C VAL A 13 -14.37 -32.53 11.83
N HIS A 14 -13.35 -33.35 12.10
CA HIS A 14 -11.95 -32.90 12.04
C HIS A 14 -11.49 -32.64 10.61
N ARG A 15 -11.94 -33.46 9.64
CA ARG A 15 -11.65 -33.24 8.22
C ARG A 15 -12.24 -31.93 7.69
N THR A 16 -13.53 -31.66 7.97
CA THR A 16 -14.19 -30.44 7.49
C THR A 16 -13.67 -29.17 8.18
N ALA A 17 -13.33 -29.23 9.47
CA ALA A 17 -12.72 -28.09 10.18
C ALA A 17 -11.30 -27.77 9.67
N GLY A 18 -10.52 -28.81 9.33
CA GLY A 18 -9.21 -28.66 8.71
C GLY A 18 -9.28 -28.06 7.31
N ASP A 19 -10.26 -28.49 6.50
CA ASP A 19 -10.49 -27.99 5.14
C ASP A 19 -10.92 -26.52 5.13
N LEU A 20 -11.88 -26.15 6.00
CA LEU A 20 -12.31 -24.76 6.19
C LEU A 20 -11.18 -23.85 6.68
N SER A 21 -10.32 -24.35 7.57
CA SER A 21 -9.15 -23.60 8.06
C SER A 21 -8.08 -23.41 6.98
N ASN A 22 -7.91 -24.40 6.09
CA ASN A 22 -6.99 -24.32 4.97
C ASN A 22 -7.48 -23.35 3.90
N ASP A 23 -8.78 -23.39 3.56
CA ASP A 23 -9.43 -22.43 2.68
C ASP A 23 -9.33 -20.99 3.21
N TYR A 24 -9.48 -20.80 4.53
CA TYR A 24 -9.33 -19.50 5.16
C TYR A 24 -7.88 -18.99 5.07
N ARG A 25 -6.89 -19.85 5.30
CA ARG A 25 -5.46 -19.51 5.16
C ARG A 25 -5.10 -19.21 3.71
N ALA A 26 -5.62 -19.98 2.75
CA ALA A 26 -5.40 -19.77 1.33
C ALA A 26 -5.99 -18.43 0.85
N ARG A 27 -7.22 -18.10 1.28
CA ARG A 27 -7.82 -16.78 1.01
C ARG A 27 -7.01 -15.63 1.62
N ARG A 28 -6.56 -15.77 2.87
CA ARG A 28 -5.71 -14.78 3.53
C ARG A 28 -4.37 -14.57 2.82
N ALA A 29 -3.72 -15.65 2.38
CA ALA A 29 -2.47 -15.57 1.64
C ALA A 29 -2.63 -14.83 0.31
N LEU A 30 -3.71 -15.10 -0.45
CA LEU A 30 -4.02 -14.40 -1.70
C LEU A 30 -4.26 -12.90 -1.48
N GLU A 31 -5.03 -12.52 -0.45
CA GLU A 31 -5.23 -11.10 -0.14
C GLU A 31 -3.93 -10.39 0.31
N GLU A 32 -3.06 -11.08 1.05
CA GLU A 32 -1.76 -10.53 1.46
C GLU A 32 -0.82 -10.35 0.26
N GLU A 33 -0.85 -11.29 -0.68
CA GLU A 33 -0.10 -11.23 -1.93
C GLU A 33 -0.60 -10.10 -2.84
N GLU A 34 -1.92 -9.94 -3.00
CA GLU A 34 -2.50 -8.83 -3.76
C GLU A 34 -2.09 -7.47 -3.17
N ARG A 35 -2.15 -7.31 -1.84
CA ARG A 35 -1.69 -6.09 -1.17
C ARG A 35 -0.19 -5.87 -1.37
N ALA A 36 0.62 -6.93 -1.39
CA ALA A 36 2.06 -6.83 -1.63
C ALA A 36 2.36 -6.41 -3.08
N GLN A 37 1.65 -6.97 -4.06
CA GLN A 37 1.75 -6.58 -5.46
C GLN A 37 1.36 -5.11 -5.65
N ARG A 38 0.28 -4.66 -5.03
CA ARG A 38 -0.16 -3.25 -5.08
C ARG A 38 0.92 -2.31 -4.54
N ARG A 39 1.49 -2.63 -3.37
CA ARG A 39 2.60 -1.87 -2.79
C ARG A 39 3.81 -1.81 -3.71
N ARG A 40 4.13 -2.90 -4.44
CA ARG A 40 5.26 -2.91 -5.39
C ARG A 40 5.01 -1.99 -6.57
N ILE A 41 3.82 -2.05 -7.16
CA ILE A 41 3.43 -1.16 -8.26
C ILE A 41 3.47 0.30 -7.81
N ASP A 42 2.90 0.60 -6.65
CA ASP A 42 2.89 1.97 -6.10
C ASP A 42 4.30 2.50 -5.81
N LEU A 43 5.23 1.62 -5.40
CA LEU A 43 6.65 1.98 -5.20
C LEU A 43 7.39 2.17 -6.52
N GLU A 44 7.10 1.36 -7.55
CA GLU A 44 7.66 1.51 -8.88
C GLU A 44 7.18 2.82 -9.52
N GLU A 45 5.90 3.16 -9.38
CA GLU A 45 5.35 4.42 -9.88
C GLU A 45 5.97 5.65 -9.21
N GLN A 46 6.22 5.60 -7.89
CA GLN A 46 6.89 6.67 -7.15
C GLN A 46 8.36 6.86 -7.55
N ARG A 47 9.06 5.79 -7.94
CA ARG A 47 10.50 5.78 -8.21
C ARG A 47 10.85 5.76 -9.69
N SER A 48 9.85 5.72 -10.57
CA SER A 48 10.04 5.69 -12.02
C SER A 48 10.50 7.06 -12.50
N ASP A 49 11.71 7.10 -13.06
CA ASP A 49 12.30 8.33 -13.62
C ASP A 49 11.55 8.83 -14.86
N LEU A 50 10.69 7.99 -15.45
CA LEU A 50 9.81 8.35 -16.56
C LEU A 50 8.62 9.22 -16.12
N ASN A 51 8.26 9.21 -14.83
CA ASN A 51 7.16 9.99 -14.32
C ASN A 51 7.61 11.42 -13.99
N PRO A 52 6.84 12.47 -14.33
CA PRO A 52 7.17 13.83 -13.93
C PRO A 52 7.06 14.01 -12.40
N PRO A 53 7.78 14.97 -11.80
CA PRO A 53 7.80 15.21 -10.34
C PRO A 53 6.40 15.27 -9.70
N LYS A 54 5.46 15.97 -10.35
CA LYS A 54 4.05 16.07 -9.94
C LYS A 54 3.37 14.71 -9.72
N VAL A 55 3.64 13.74 -10.59
CA VAL A 55 3.03 12.40 -10.53
C VAL A 55 3.63 11.58 -9.39
N ARG A 56 4.96 11.60 -9.24
CA ARG A 56 5.66 10.88 -8.15
C ARG A 56 5.25 11.42 -6.78
N ILE A 57 5.18 12.74 -6.62
CA ILE A 57 4.71 13.40 -5.40
C ILE A 57 3.25 13.02 -5.12
N ARG A 58 2.37 12.99 -6.13
CA ARG A 58 0.99 12.53 -5.93
C ARG A 58 0.89 11.06 -5.53
N ALA A 59 1.76 10.19 -6.05
CA ALA A 59 1.79 8.80 -5.66
C ALA A 59 2.26 8.64 -4.20
N TRP A 60 3.27 9.40 -3.79
CA TRP A 60 3.69 9.51 -2.39
C TRP A 60 2.56 10.01 -1.48
N GLU A 61 1.85 11.07 -1.88
CA GLU A 61 0.68 11.58 -1.13
C GLU A 61 -0.40 10.50 -0.93
N LYS A 62 -0.67 9.66 -1.95
CA LYS A 62 -1.63 8.55 -1.85
C LYS A 62 -1.16 7.43 -0.94
N VAL A 63 0.10 7.02 -1.06
CA VAL A 63 0.68 5.91 -0.28
C VAL A 63 0.77 6.28 1.20
N HIS A 64 1.13 7.53 1.50
CA HIS A 64 1.31 8.00 2.87
C HIS A 64 0.05 8.64 3.46
N GLY A 65 -0.97 8.94 2.65
CA GLY A 65 -2.19 9.63 3.10
C GLY A 65 -1.94 11.08 3.53
N LEU A 66 -0.83 11.67 3.09
CA LEU A 66 -0.37 13.01 3.44
C LEU A 66 -0.47 13.93 2.22
N ARG A 67 -0.50 15.24 2.46
CA ARG A 67 -0.36 16.26 1.41
C ARG A 67 1.02 16.89 1.44
N LEU A 68 1.51 17.28 0.28
CA LEU A 68 2.71 18.09 0.15
C LEU A 68 2.52 19.40 0.95
N PRO A 69 3.35 19.68 1.97
CA PRO A 69 3.26 20.92 2.72
C PRO A 69 3.53 22.13 1.83
N THR A 70 3.03 23.30 2.23
CA THR A 70 3.33 24.57 1.55
C THR A 70 4.61 25.23 2.10
N ASP A 71 5.04 24.86 3.30
CA ASP A 71 6.27 25.35 3.92
C ASP A 71 7.50 24.67 3.28
N SER A 72 8.41 25.47 2.73
CA SER A 72 9.63 25.03 2.06
C SER A 72 10.75 24.60 3.02
N THR A 73 10.56 24.83 4.32
CA THR A 73 11.48 24.49 5.41
C THR A 73 11.05 23.21 6.15
N HIS A 74 9.94 22.58 5.75
CA HIS A 74 9.41 21.42 6.44
C HIS A 74 10.35 20.21 6.26
N PRO A 75 10.76 19.50 7.33
CA PRO A 75 11.70 18.38 7.24
C PRO A 75 11.18 17.17 6.43
N ILE A 76 9.88 17.12 6.15
CA ILE A 76 9.27 16.03 5.38
C ILE A 76 9.61 16.14 3.89
N LEU A 77 10.04 17.33 3.42
CA LEU A 77 10.45 17.52 2.03
C LEU A 77 11.69 16.68 1.70
N GLU A 78 12.60 16.49 2.66
CA GLU A 78 13.76 15.62 2.49
C GLU A 78 13.34 14.15 2.39
N VAL A 79 12.33 13.74 3.17
CA VAL A 79 11.75 12.38 3.09
C VAL A 79 11.06 12.17 1.75
N ILE A 80 10.25 13.12 1.31
CA ILE A 80 9.57 13.07 0.00
C ILE A 80 10.60 12.97 -1.13
N ALA A 81 11.65 13.79 -1.09
CA ALA A 81 12.73 13.77 -2.08
C ALA A 81 13.41 12.38 -2.13
N GLY A 82 13.75 11.81 -0.97
CA GLY A 82 14.32 10.47 -0.86
C GLY A 82 13.41 9.36 -1.38
N ASP A 83 12.14 9.36 -0.97
CA ASP A 83 11.16 8.33 -1.32
C ASP A 83 10.79 8.35 -2.82
N THR A 84 10.68 9.54 -3.41
CA THR A 84 10.30 9.75 -4.82
C THR A 84 11.48 9.81 -5.80
N ARG A 85 12.72 9.69 -5.28
CA ARG A 85 13.97 9.91 -6.03
C ARG A 85 14.02 11.27 -6.74
N LEU A 86 13.37 12.27 -6.17
CA LEU A 86 13.44 13.64 -6.63
C LEU A 86 14.52 14.38 -5.85
N THR A 87 15.07 15.44 -6.44
CA THR A 87 15.90 16.36 -5.65
C THR A 87 15.00 17.25 -4.79
N LEU A 88 15.55 17.80 -3.70
CA LEU A 88 14.83 18.77 -2.89
C LEU A 88 14.43 20.01 -3.72
N ALA A 89 15.20 20.35 -4.76
CA ALA A 89 14.87 21.42 -5.69
C ALA A 89 13.61 21.09 -6.49
N ASP A 90 13.50 19.88 -7.05
CA ASP A 90 12.31 19.44 -7.80
C ASP A 90 11.04 19.47 -6.93
N VAL A 91 11.16 19.05 -5.66
CA VAL A 91 10.03 19.09 -4.71
C VAL A 91 9.60 20.54 -4.43
N ARG A 92 10.57 21.45 -4.28
CA ARG A 92 10.30 22.88 -4.07
C ARG A 92 9.71 23.56 -5.31
N GLU A 93 10.15 23.18 -6.51
CA GLU A 93 9.56 23.65 -7.75
C GLU A 93 8.09 23.22 -7.85
N GLU A 94 7.76 21.98 -7.49
CA GLU A 94 6.36 21.53 -7.43
C GLU A 94 5.55 22.30 -6.36
N GLN A 95 6.13 22.61 -5.19
CA GLN A 95 5.47 23.48 -4.20
C GLN A 95 5.12 24.84 -4.80
N GLN A 96 6.07 25.47 -5.50
CA GLN A 96 5.88 26.78 -6.14
C GLN A 96 4.84 26.70 -7.27
N ALA A 97 4.90 25.67 -8.11
CA ALA A 97 3.93 25.44 -9.17
C ALA A 97 2.50 25.29 -8.62
N ARG A 98 2.33 24.56 -7.51
CA ARG A 98 1.03 24.42 -6.83
C ARG A 98 0.57 25.71 -6.18
N ALA A 99 1.47 26.49 -5.58
CA ALA A 99 1.15 27.80 -5.02
C ALA A 99 0.70 28.78 -6.12
N ALA A 100 1.38 28.79 -7.27
CA ALA A 100 0.99 29.58 -8.43
C ALA A 100 -0.38 29.15 -9.00
N GLU A 101 -0.61 27.85 -9.20
CA GLU A 101 -1.92 27.32 -9.61
C GLU A 101 -3.04 27.71 -8.63
N SER A 102 -2.77 27.70 -7.32
CA SER A 102 -3.75 28.05 -6.29
C SER A 102 -4.09 29.55 -6.28
N THR A 103 -3.14 30.39 -6.66
CA THR A 103 -3.32 31.85 -6.74
C THR A 103 -4.11 32.23 -7.99
N VAL A 104 -3.89 31.54 -9.12
CA VAL A 104 -4.61 31.79 -10.38
C VAL A 104 -6.09 31.37 -10.32
N ARG A 105 -6.44 30.40 -9.46
CA ARG A 105 -7.82 29.93 -9.30
C ARG A 105 -8.65 30.75 -8.30
N ARG A 106 -8.07 31.79 -7.67
CA ARG A 106 -8.76 32.74 -6.79
C ARG A 106 -9.26 33.95 -7.56
#